data_AF-A0A2U1PVA8-F1
#
_entry.id   AF-A0A2U1PVA8-F1
#
_cell.length_a   1.000
_cell.length_b   1.000
_cell.length_c   1.000
_cell.angle_alpha   90.00
_cell.angle_beta   90.00
_cell.angle_gamma   90.00
#
_symmetry.space_group_name_H-M   'P 1'
#
loop_
_entity.id
_entity.type
_entity.pdbx_description
1 polymer ?
#
loop_
_entity_poly.entity_id
_entity_poly.type
_entity_poly.pdbx_seq_one_letter_code
_entity_poly.pdbx_strand_id
1 'polypeptide(L)'
;MVKGEYQQEYIRRRSVIQARLGPYNGIQFAGQPNYKPNQFYSYKIDMVVNEREMYFVLAFNSSTYALRCVITPSGKHEFWHINMHNKEWTQDLTLPLDNCDSYKLCGPYGSCNTVAYPKCGCLKGFELNNPDQSSPDNYTSGCRRSTALDCGPGEGFLRLSSMKLPDTQNAVFSGNMSVQDCEVACKNNCSCTAYANPNVTPGGVGCLRWFGELADVRVYPQNGQDLYVRLAASELLALHSSLHGTKRVVITVSLSISGLILLGLILALYTWSKRKNRSYAERAGKEYQSKLL
;
A
#
# COMPACT_ATOMS: atom_id res chain seq x y z
N MET A 1 7.26 21.95 -18.49
CA MET A 1 6.88 20.75 -17.73
C MET A 1 7.45 19.55 -18.47
N VAL A 2 8.59 19.03 -18.03
CA VAL A 2 9.30 17.94 -18.72
C VAL A 2 8.85 16.61 -18.13
N LYS A 3 8.56 15.64 -19.00
CA LYS A 3 8.20 14.28 -18.58
C LYS A 3 9.44 13.54 -18.09
N GLY A 4 9.30 12.70 -17.08
CA GLY A 4 10.38 11.79 -16.67
C GLY A 4 11.44 12.37 -15.76
N GLU A 5 11.28 13.61 -15.28
CA GLU A 5 12.28 14.29 -14.42
C GLU A 5 12.06 14.08 -12.91
N TYR A 6 11.07 13.28 -12.50
CA TYR A 6 10.88 12.98 -11.07
C TYR A 6 11.87 11.90 -10.60
N GLN A 7 12.47 12.10 -9.43
CA GLN A 7 13.63 11.34 -8.97
C GLN A 7 13.25 9.89 -8.69
N GLN A 8 13.89 8.93 -9.37
CA GLN A 8 13.74 7.49 -9.10
C GLN A 8 15.06 6.76 -9.24
N GLU A 9 15.22 5.68 -8.48
CA GLU A 9 16.37 4.79 -8.60
C GLU A 9 16.02 3.50 -9.35
N TYR A 10 16.94 3.06 -10.22
CA TYR A 10 16.84 1.84 -11.00
C TYR A 10 18.07 0.97 -10.80
N ILE A 11 17.86 -0.34 -10.67
CA ILE A 11 18.92 -1.33 -10.81
C ILE A 11 18.92 -1.80 -12.27
N ARG A 12 20.04 -1.62 -12.96
CA ARG A 12 20.18 -1.93 -14.38
C ARG A 12 21.26 -2.98 -14.63
N ARG A 13 21.00 -3.87 -15.58
CA ARG A 13 22.01 -4.74 -16.18
C ARG A 13 22.23 -4.27 -17.61
N ARG A 14 23.35 -3.57 -17.85
CA ARG A 14 23.59 -2.83 -19.10
C ARG A 14 22.43 -1.83 -19.34
N SER A 15 21.79 -1.88 -20.50
CA SER A 15 20.64 -1.02 -20.85
C SER A 15 19.30 -1.48 -20.26
N VAL A 16 19.22 -2.70 -19.71
CA VAL A 16 17.97 -3.31 -19.26
C VAL A 16 17.70 -2.99 -17.79
N ILE A 17 16.54 -2.40 -17.49
CA ILE A 17 16.07 -2.18 -16.12
C ILE A 17 15.64 -3.52 -15.53
N GLN A 18 16.25 -3.92 -14.42
CA GLN A 18 15.93 -5.16 -13.70
C GLN A 18 14.92 -4.88 -12.59
N ALA A 19 15.12 -3.79 -11.85
CA ALA A 19 14.23 -3.36 -10.78
C ALA A 19 14.20 -1.84 -10.68
N ARG A 20 13.11 -1.33 -10.13
CA ARG A 20 12.91 0.09 -9.84
C ARG A 20 12.59 0.24 -8.37
N LEU A 21 13.35 1.04 -7.64
CA LEU A 21 13.04 1.35 -6.24
C LEU A 21 11.89 2.36 -6.16
N GLY A 22 11.69 3.16 -7.20
CA GLY A 22 10.54 4.04 -7.34
C GLY A 22 10.83 5.48 -6.88
N PRO A 23 9.82 6.36 -6.91
CA PRO A 23 10.04 7.77 -6.65
C PRO A 23 10.39 8.04 -5.19
N TYR A 24 11.20 9.07 -4.94
CA TYR A 24 11.42 9.59 -3.59
C TYR A 24 10.13 10.25 -3.09
N ASN A 25 9.69 9.90 -1.88
CA ASN A 25 8.39 10.31 -1.37
C ASN A 25 8.46 11.45 -0.32
N GLY A 26 9.60 12.12 -0.19
CA GLY A 26 9.86 13.09 0.87
C GLY A 26 10.47 12.50 2.14
N ILE A 27 10.50 11.17 2.27
CA ILE A 27 11.10 10.45 3.40
C ILE A 27 12.08 9.37 2.91
N GLN A 28 11.68 8.61 1.89
CA GLN A 28 12.43 7.47 1.35
C GLN A 28 11.97 7.16 -0.10
N PHE A 29 12.64 6.22 -0.76
CA PHE A 29 12.17 5.70 -2.04
C PHE A 29 10.97 4.75 -1.84
N ALA A 30 9.95 4.86 -2.70
CA ALA A 30 8.67 4.16 -2.56
C ALA A 30 8.74 2.62 -2.51
N GLY A 31 9.86 2.05 -2.92
CA GLY A 31 10.16 0.61 -2.95
C GLY A 31 10.52 0.03 -1.59
N GLN A 32 10.75 0.87 -0.58
CA GLN A 32 11.18 0.47 0.76
C GLN A 32 10.15 0.79 1.88
N PRO A 33 8.82 0.67 1.67
CA PRO A 33 7.84 1.25 2.60
C PRO A 33 7.80 0.58 3.98
N ASN A 34 8.34 -0.65 4.09
CA ASN A 34 8.31 -1.45 5.31
C ASN A 34 9.70 -1.69 5.92
N TYR A 35 10.72 -0.93 5.49
CA TYR A 35 12.02 -1.00 6.17
C TYR A 35 11.86 -0.46 7.59
N LYS A 36 11.87 -1.36 8.57
CA LYS A 36 11.94 -0.98 9.98
C LYS A 36 13.40 -0.63 10.27
N PRO A 37 13.71 0.62 10.67
CA PRO A 37 15.05 0.95 11.11
C PRO A 37 15.48 -0.02 12.22
N ASN A 38 16.75 -0.42 12.19
CA ASN A 38 17.36 -1.22 13.24
C ASN A 38 17.13 -0.53 14.61
N GLN A 39 16.89 -1.30 15.68
CA GLN A 39 16.74 -0.72 17.03
C GLN A 39 18.01 0.00 17.51
N PHE A 40 19.17 -0.37 16.98
CA PHE A 40 20.47 0.14 17.42
C PHE A 40 20.93 1.41 16.68
N TYR A 41 20.34 1.73 15.53
CA TYR A 41 20.68 2.92 14.76
C TYR A 41 19.58 3.32 13.78
N SER A 42 19.55 4.59 13.41
CA SER A 42 18.69 5.09 12.35
C SER A 42 19.52 5.80 11.28
N TYR A 43 19.11 5.67 10.03
CA TYR A 43 19.60 6.50 8.94
C TYR A 43 18.43 7.25 8.31
N LYS A 44 18.74 8.38 7.69
CA LYS A 44 17.79 9.16 6.90
C LYS A 44 18.29 9.23 5.46
N ILE A 45 17.35 9.27 4.52
CA ILE A 45 17.64 9.53 3.12
C ILE A 45 17.14 10.94 2.82
N ASP A 46 18.08 11.86 2.59
CA ASP A 46 17.76 13.22 2.19
C ASP A 46 18.02 13.37 0.70
N MET A 47 17.00 13.81 -0.05
CA MET A 47 17.13 14.07 -1.48
C MET A 47 17.50 15.54 -1.70
N VAL A 48 18.60 15.79 -2.40
CA VAL A 48 19.01 17.11 -2.86
C VAL A 48 18.69 17.22 -4.34
N VAL A 49 17.88 18.20 -4.70
CA VAL A 49 17.48 18.49 -6.08
C VAL A 49 17.56 19.99 -6.29
N ASN A 50 18.45 20.42 -7.17
CA ASN A 50 18.52 21.79 -7.64
C ASN A 50 18.89 21.81 -9.13
N GLU A 51 19.06 23.01 -9.71
CA GLU A 51 19.34 23.17 -11.14
C GLU A 51 20.69 22.58 -11.59
N ARG A 52 21.62 22.31 -10.66
CA ARG A 52 22.98 21.85 -10.95
C ARG A 52 23.20 20.38 -10.63
N GLU A 53 22.56 19.89 -9.58
CA GLU A 53 22.84 18.57 -9.02
C GLU A 53 21.58 17.89 -8.50
N MET A 54 21.62 16.57 -8.62
CA MET A 54 20.62 15.66 -8.09
C MET A 54 21.35 14.47 -7.46
N TYR A 55 21.25 14.35 -6.15
CA TYR A 55 21.83 13.23 -5.41
C TYR A 55 21.03 13.01 -4.14
N PHE A 56 21.20 11.85 -3.52
CA PHE A 56 20.68 11.59 -2.19
C PHE A 56 21.83 11.38 -1.21
N VAL A 57 21.59 11.75 0.03
CA VAL A 57 22.52 11.55 1.15
C VAL A 57 21.92 10.51 2.08
N LEU A 58 22.70 9.46 2.35
CA LEU A 58 22.45 8.53 3.43
C LEU A 58 23.06 9.11 4.71
N ALA A 59 22.27 9.89 5.44
CA ALA A 59 22.69 10.51 6.68
C ALA A 59 22.61 9.48 7.82
N PHE A 60 23.75 9.22 8.46
CA PHE A 60 23.89 8.22 9.50
C PHE A 60 24.72 8.79 10.66
N ASN A 61 24.21 8.70 11.88
CA ASN A 61 24.89 9.21 13.07
C ASN A 61 25.05 8.09 14.11
N SER A 62 26.22 7.49 14.16
CA SER A 62 26.60 6.52 15.19
C SER A 62 28.11 6.51 15.39
N SER A 63 28.55 6.42 16.65
CA SER A 63 29.95 6.16 17.01
C SER A 63 30.29 4.67 17.06
N THR A 64 29.27 3.80 17.09
CA THR A 64 29.40 2.35 17.32
C THR A 64 29.28 1.55 16.03
N TYR A 65 28.52 2.06 15.07
CA TYR A 65 28.22 1.38 13.82
C TYR A 65 28.75 2.17 12.63
N ALA A 66 28.93 1.50 11.50
CA ALA A 66 29.09 2.15 10.19
C ALA A 66 28.22 1.42 9.15
N LEU A 67 27.70 2.16 8.17
CA LEU A 67 26.89 1.62 7.09
C LEU A 67 27.71 1.47 5.81
N ARG A 68 27.40 0.43 5.04
CA ARG A 68 27.96 0.17 3.72
C ARG A 68 26.84 -0.24 2.76
N CYS A 69 26.75 0.48 1.65
CA CYS A 69 25.87 0.11 0.53
C CYS A 69 26.74 -0.47 -0.59
N VAL A 70 26.37 -1.63 -1.13
CA VAL A 70 27.13 -2.34 -2.17
C VAL A 70 26.19 -2.76 -3.29
N ILE A 71 26.60 -2.53 -4.54
CA ILE A 71 26.01 -3.20 -5.70
C ILE A 71 26.87 -4.41 -6.03
N THR A 72 26.32 -5.62 -5.88
CA THR A 72 27.06 -6.85 -6.18
C THR A 72 27.10 -7.14 -7.69
N PRO A 73 28.05 -7.95 -8.18
CA PRO A 73 28.10 -8.38 -9.58
C PRO A 73 26.84 -9.10 -10.06
N SER A 74 26.06 -9.68 -9.14
CA SER A 74 24.77 -10.30 -9.43
C SER A 74 23.61 -9.32 -9.62
N GLY A 75 23.88 -8.01 -9.48
CA GLY A 75 22.88 -6.95 -9.63
C GLY A 75 21.99 -6.76 -8.41
N LYS A 76 22.49 -7.08 -7.21
CA LYS A 76 21.80 -6.84 -5.94
C LYS A 76 22.34 -5.59 -5.27
N HIS A 77 21.45 -4.74 -4.77
CA HIS A 77 21.79 -3.60 -3.94
C HIS A 77 21.65 -4.02 -2.47
N GLU A 78 22.78 -4.14 -1.78
CA GLU A 78 22.85 -4.65 -0.42
C GLU A 78 23.26 -3.54 0.56
N PHE A 79 22.52 -3.46 1.65
CA PHE A 79 22.77 -2.57 2.76
C PHE A 79 23.31 -3.42 3.92
N TRP A 80 24.46 -3.02 4.44
CA TRP A 80 25.17 -3.70 5.50
C TRP A 80 25.52 -2.71 6.61
N HIS A 81 25.53 -3.19 7.85
CA HIS A 81 26.14 -2.48 8.97
C HIS A 81 27.29 -3.29 9.56
N ILE A 82 28.29 -2.59 10.09
CA ILE A 82 29.35 -3.17 10.89
C ILE A 82 29.28 -2.60 12.31
N ASN A 83 29.42 -3.45 13.32
CA ASN A 83 29.70 -3.01 14.67
C ASN A 83 31.22 -2.80 14.82
N MET A 84 31.62 -1.57 15.11
CA MET A 84 33.02 -1.15 15.14
C MET A 84 33.82 -1.77 16.29
N HIS A 85 33.15 -2.30 17.33
CA HIS A 85 33.80 -2.96 18.46
C HIS A 85 34.20 -4.40 18.13
N ASN A 86 33.25 -5.22 17.66
CA ASN A 86 33.49 -6.65 17.37
C ASN A 86 33.86 -6.92 15.89
N LYS A 87 33.80 -5.90 15.02
CA LYS A 87 34.09 -5.96 13.58
C LYS A 87 33.19 -6.92 12.79
N GLU A 88 32.00 -7.21 13.31
CA GLU A 88 31.03 -8.10 12.68
C GLU A 88 30.14 -7.35 11.69
N TRP A 89 30.02 -7.88 10.47
CA TRP A 89 29.12 -7.38 9.44
C TRP A 89 27.79 -8.11 9.49
N THR A 90 26.71 -7.34 9.47
CA THR A 90 25.34 -7.84 9.40
C THR A 90 24.62 -7.20 8.22
N GLN A 91 23.90 -8.01 7.46
CA GLN A 91 23.11 -7.54 6.32
C GLN A 91 21.75 -7.01 6.80
N ASP A 92 21.42 -5.79 6.40
CA ASP A 92 20.16 -5.14 6.75
C ASP A 92 19.06 -5.38 5.73
N LEU A 93 19.42 -5.23 4.45
CA LEU A 93 18.47 -5.26 3.34
C LEU A 93 19.20 -5.67 2.06
N THR A 94 18.50 -6.43 1.22
CA THR A 94 18.89 -6.68 -0.16
C THR A 94 17.74 -6.28 -1.06
N LEU A 95 18.04 -5.52 -2.11
CA LEU A 95 17.12 -5.18 -3.18
C LEU A 95 17.58 -5.83 -4.49
N PRO A 96 16.67 -6.34 -5.34
CA PRO A 96 15.21 -6.38 -5.15
C PRO A 96 14.80 -7.31 -3.99
N LEU A 97 13.75 -6.96 -3.23
CA LEU A 97 13.38 -7.69 -2.00
C LEU A 97 12.66 -9.00 -2.30
N ASP A 98 11.79 -8.98 -3.31
CA ASP A 98 11.00 -10.12 -3.75
C ASP A 98 10.61 -9.96 -5.22
N ASN A 99 9.89 -10.95 -5.76
CA ASN A 99 9.55 -10.97 -7.18
C ASN A 99 8.76 -9.72 -7.63
N CYS A 100 7.95 -9.08 -6.76
CA CYS A 100 7.17 -7.90 -7.13
C CYS A 100 8.04 -6.64 -7.37
N ASP A 101 9.33 -6.69 -7.05
CA ASP A 101 10.28 -5.63 -7.39
C ASP A 101 10.91 -5.80 -8.78
N SER A 102 10.64 -6.93 -9.45
CA SER A 102 11.02 -7.14 -10.85
C SER A 102 10.29 -6.12 -11.72
N TYR A 103 11.05 -5.38 -12.52
CA TYR A 103 10.53 -4.25 -13.26
C TYR A 103 9.42 -4.66 -14.24
N LYS A 104 8.26 -3.99 -14.14
CA LYS A 104 7.07 -4.21 -15.00
C LYS A 104 6.51 -5.65 -14.98
N LEU A 105 6.67 -6.37 -13.87
CA LEU A 105 6.22 -7.77 -13.75
C LEU A 105 4.75 -8.01 -14.18
N CYS A 106 3.83 -7.13 -13.78
CA CYS A 106 2.39 -7.30 -14.01
C CYS A 106 1.83 -6.52 -15.21
N GLY A 107 2.70 -6.06 -16.12
CA GLY A 107 2.29 -5.31 -17.30
C GLY A 107 1.63 -3.94 -17.02
N PRO A 108 1.17 -3.25 -18.07
CA PRO A 108 0.42 -2.00 -17.96
C PRO A 108 -0.89 -2.14 -17.18
N TYR A 109 -1.19 -1.17 -16.31
CA TYR A 109 -2.39 -1.13 -15.46
C TYR A 109 -2.62 -2.37 -14.57
N GLY A 110 -1.62 -3.26 -14.47
CA GLY A 110 -1.56 -4.33 -13.50
C GLY A 110 -0.77 -3.91 -12.27
N SER A 111 -1.02 -4.58 -11.16
CA SER A 111 -0.34 -4.37 -9.89
C SER A 111 0.12 -5.69 -9.28
N CYS A 112 1.29 -5.66 -8.65
CA CYS A 112 1.83 -6.82 -7.94
C CYS A 112 1.51 -6.76 -6.45
N ASN A 113 1.05 -7.86 -5.87
CA ASN A 113 0.82 -8.03 -4.44
C ASN A 113 1.38 -9.40 -4.01
N THR A 114 2.33 -9.40 -3.08
CA THR A 114 2.98 -10.63 -2.61
C THR A 114 2.06 -11.53 -1.76
N VAL A 115 0.96 -10.98 -1.23
CA VAL A 115 -0.03 -11.70 -0.43
C VAL A 115 -1.14 -12.31 -1.30
N ALA A 116 -1.33 -11.81 -2.52
CA ALA A 116 -2.36 -12.29 -3.43
C ALA A 116 -1.89 -13.51 -4.23
N TYR A 117 -2.84 -14.37 -4.60
CA TYR A 117 -2.64 -15.43 -5.59
C TYR A 117 -3.74 -15.36 -6.65
N PRO A 118 -3.42 -15.13 -7.93
CA PRO A 118 -2.08 -14.84 -8.48
C PRO A 118 -1.48 -13.53 -7.93
N LYS A 119 -0.15 -13.38 -7.97
CA LYS A 119 0.55 -12.19 -7.45
C LYS A 119 0.22 -10.92 -8.23
N CYS A 120 -0.06 -11.07 -9.52
CA CYS A 120 -0.47 -9.98 -10.38
C CYS A 120 -1.99 -9.93 -10.49
N GLY A 121 -2.52 -8.71 -10.52
CA GLY A 121 -3.94 -8.44 -10.75
C GLY A 121 -4.14 -7.05 -11.37
N CYS A 122 -5.23 -6.86 -12.10
CA CYS A 122 -5.57 -5.55 -12.65
C CYS A 122 -5.91 -4.55 -11.55
N LEU A 123 -5.56 -3.28 -11.76
CA LEU A 123 -6.06 -2.21 -10.92
C LEU A 123 -7.59 -2.19 -10.93
N LYS A 124 -8.21 -1.78 -9.84
CA LYS A 124 -9.68 -1.73 -9.76
C LYS A 124 -10.25 -0.77 -10.82
N GLY A 125 -11.26 -1.21 -11.57
CA GLY A 125 -11.79 -0.51 -12.76
C GLY A 125 -11.09 -0.88 -14.08
N PHE A 126 -10.23 -1.90 -14.05
CA PHE A 126 -9.54 -2.46 -15.21
C PHE A 126 -9.75 -3.97 -15.26
N GLU A 127 -9.65 -4.52 -16.46
CA GLU A 127 -9.80 -5.93 -16.79
C GLU A 127 -8.60 -6.42 -17.62
N LEU A 128 -8.42 -7.73 -17.70
CA LEU A 128 -7.37 -8.33 -18.53
C LEU A 128 -7.59 -7.98 -20.00
N ASN A 129 -6.49 -7.72 -20.72
CA ASN A 129 -6.55 -7.46 -22.16
C ASN A 129 -7.13 -8.65 -22.95
N ASN A 130 -6.83 -9.88 -22.52
CA ASN A 130 -7.33 -11.11 -23.12
C ASN A 130 -7.87 -12.07 -22.03
N PRO A 131 -9.18 -12.09 -21.77
CA PRO A 131 -9.77 -12.91 -20.71
C PRO A 131 -9.63 -14.43 -20.96
N ASP A 132 -9.58 -14.84 -22.23
CA ASP A 132 -9.60 -16.26 -22.65
C ASP A 132 -8.27 -16.99 -22.42
N GLN A 133 -7.25 -16.28 -21.94
CA GLN A 133 -5.93 -16.82 -21.63
C GLN A 133 -5.61 -16.62 -20.14
N SER A 134 -6.52 -17.04 -19.26
CA SER A 134 -6.47 -16.90 -17.80
C SER A 134 -5.41 -17.78 -17.09
N SER A 135 -4.24 -17.97 -17.71
CA SER A 135 -3.07 -18.53 -17.02
C SER A 135 -2.51 -17.50 -16.03
N PRO A 136 -2.05 -17.92 -14.83
CA PRO A 136 -1.36 -17.04 -13.88
C PRO A 136 -0.14 -16.30 -14.48
N ASP A 137 0.40 -16.75 -15.60
CA ASP A 137 1.54 -16.14 -16.30
C ASP A 137 1.16 -14.97 -17.23
N ASN A 138 -0.14 -14.73 -17.49
CA ASN A 138 -0.57 -13.84 -18.56
C ASN A 138 -0.76 -12.35 -18.16
N TYR A 139 -0.55 -12.01 -16.89
CA TYR A 139 -0.58 -10.60 -16.47
C TYR A 139 0.55 -9.77 -17.11
N THR A 140 1.54 -10.42 -17.73
CA THR A 140 2.55 -9.74 -18.57
C THR A 140 1.93 -8.98 -19.75
N SER A 141 0.78 -9.43 -20.27
CA SER A 141 0.04 -8.74 -21.32
C SER A 141 -0.66 -7.45 -20.85
N GLY A 142 -0.74 -7.24 -19.53
CA GLY A 142 -1.36 -6.09 -18.91
C GLY A 142 -2.88 -6.09 -18.90
N CYS A 143 -3.43 -4.96 -18.50
CA CYS A 143 -4.85 -4.73 -18.34
C CYS A 143 -5.30 -3.52 -19.17
N ARG A 144 -6.59 -3.46 -19.48
CA ARG A 144 -7.25 -2.30 -20.09
C ARG A 144 -8.35 -1.81 -19.18
N ARG A 145 -8.83 -0.59 -19.45
CA ARG A 145 -10.00 -0.04 -18.77
C ARG A 145 -11.22 -0.90 -19.07
N SER A 146 -12.02 -1.21 -18.05
CA SER A 146 -13.29 -1.93 -18.23
C SER A 146 -14.30 -1.09 -19.01
N THR A 147 -14.34 0.22 -18.74
CA THR A 147 -15.11 1.19 -19.53
C THR A 147 -14.19 2.27 -20.10
N ALA A 148 -14.39 2.60 -21.38
CA ALA A 148 -13.66 3.66 -22.07
C ALA A 148 -13.94 5.03 -21.44
N LEU A 149 -12.93 5.91 -21.47
CA LEU A 149 -13.05 7.31 -21.07
C LEU A 149 -13.68 8.12 -22.19
N ASP A 150 -14.53 9.08 -21.84
CA ASP A 150 -15.19 10.02 -22.74
C ASP A 150 -14.72 11.47 -22.56
N CYS A 151 -13.79 11.69 -21.62
CA CYS A 151 -13.38 13.02 -21.12
C CYS A 151 -14.57 13.88 -20.65
N GLY A 152 -15.67 13.25 -20.28
CA GLY A 152 -16.90 13.91 -19.85
C GLY A 152 -16.79 14.48 -18.43
N PRO A 153 -17.70 15.40 -18.06
CA PRO A 153 -17.72 16.00 -16.72
C PRO A 153 -18.00 14.97 -15.62
N GLY A 154 -18.62 13.84 -15.95
CA GLY A 154 -18.93 12.75 -15.03
C GLY A 154 -17.73 11.85 -14.69
N GLU A 155 -16.63 11.93 -15.44
CA GLU A 155 -15.41 11.22 -15.09
C GLU A 155 -14.86 11.69 -13.74
N GLY A 156 -14.17 10.79 -13.07
CA GLY A 156 -13.57 11.06 -11.77
C GLY A 156 -12.39 10.14 -11.50
N PHE A 157 -12.02 10.05 -10.23
CA PHE A 157 -10.83 9.34 -9.81
C PHE A 157 -11.14 8.36 -8.70
N LEU A 158 -10.60 7.15 -8.83
CA LEU A 158 -10.59 6.16 -7.76
C LEU A 158 -9.28 6.26 -6.99
N ARG A 159 -9.38 6.45 -5.68
CA ARG A 159 -8.24 6.38 -4.77
C ARG A 159 -7.85 4.93 -4.52
N LEU A 160 -6.61 4.59 -4.87
CA LEU A 160 -5.95 3.33 -4.55
C LEU A 160 -4.86 3.60 -3.52
N SER A 161 -4.96 2.99 -2.35
CA SER A 161 -4.05 3.22 -1.22
C SER A 161 -2.96 2.14 -1.12
N SER A 162 -1.91 2.43 -0.36
CA SER A 162 -0.77 1.53 -0.12
C SER A 162 -0.01 1.14 -1.39
N MET A 163 0.14 2.08 -2.32
CA MET A 163 0.75 1.84 -3.61
C MET A 163 2.23 2.21 -3.62
N LYS A 164 3.06 1.41 -4.28
CA LYS A 164 4.26 1.90 -4.97
C LYS A 164 3.79 2.68 -6.18
N LEU A 165 4.04 3.98 -6.22
CA LEU A 165 3.64 4.81 -7.36
C LEU A 165 4.24 4.28 -8.67
N PRO A 166 3.53 4.39 -9.81
CA PRO A 166 4.00 3.90 -11.11
C PRO A 166 5.34 4.52 -11.51
N ASP A 167 5.99 3.94 -12.53
CA ASP A 167 7.15 4.54 -13.18
C ASP A 167 6.85 5.99 -13.60
N THR A 168 7.75 6.94 -13.32
CA THR A 168 7.53 8.37 -13.61
C THR A 168 8.08 8.83 -14.93
N GLN A 169 8.60 7.95 -15.79
CA GLN A 169 9.04 8.31 -17.15
C GLN A 169 7.97 9.06 -17.94
N ASN A 170 6.70 8.70 -17.75
CA ASN A 170 5.55 9.36 -18.39
C ASN A 170 4.80 10.34 -17.46
N ALA A 171 5.38 10.65 -16.31
CA ALA A 171 4.79 11.57 -15.34
C ALA A 171 5.40 12.97 -15.45
N VAL A 172 4.60 13.96 -15.05
CA VAL A 172 5.00 15.36 -14.91
C VAL A 172 4.81 15.77 -13.47
N PHE A 173 5.82 16.41 -12.90
CA PHE A 173 5.80 16.96 -11.55
C PHE A 173 5.48 18.46 -11.55
N SER A 174 4.66 18.87 -10.58
CA SER A 174 4.33 20.25 -10.24
C SER A 174 4.43 20.41 -8.72
N GLY A 175 5.37 21.22 -8.23
CA GLY A 175 5.71 21.28 -6.78
C GLY A 175 4.69 22.01 -5.90
N ASN A 176 4.04 23.06 -6.39
CA ASN A 176 3.16 23.92 -5.60
C ASN A 176 1.68 23.66 -5.89
N MET A 177 1.25 22.40 -5.75
CA MET A 177 -0.16 22.03 -5.96
C MET A 177 -0.68 21.19 -4.81
N SER A 178 -1.89 21.51 -4.36
CA SER A 178 -2.64 20.63 -3.45
C SER A 178 -3.12 19.38 -4.20
N VAL A 179 -3.57 18.36 -3.47
CA VAL A 179 -4.17 17.15 -4.05
C VAL A 179 -5.42 17.52 -4.87
N GLN A 180 -6.22 18.47 -4.37
CA GLN A 180 -7.42 18.95 -5.04
C GLN A 180 -7.10 19.69 -6.34
N ASP A 181 -6.09 20.56 -6.33
CA ASP A 181 -5.64 21.24 -7.55
C ASP A 181 -5.06 20.25 -8.56
N CYS A 182 -4.39 19.20 -8.06
CA CYS A 182 -3.86 18.13 -8.89
C CYS A 182 -4.98 17.35 -9.59
N GLU A 183 -6.08 17.08 -8.88
CA GLU A 183 -7.28 16.47 -9.44
C GLU A 183 -7.88 17.33 -10.56
N VAL A 184 -8.11 18.62 -10.28
CA VAL A 184 -8.67 19.56 -11.27
C VAL A 184 -7.77 19.64 -12.50
N ALA A 185 -6.45 19.74 -12.29
CA ALA A 185 -5.48 19.83 -13.37
C ALA A 185 -5.35 18.54 -14.19
N CYS A 186 -5.61 17.37 -13.58
CA CYS A 186 -5.69 16.10 -14.29
C CYS A 186 -7.02 15.95 -15.04
N LYS A 187 -8.15 16.29 -14.40
CA LYS A 187 -9.49 16.24 -15.00
C LYS A 187 -9.60 17.11 -16.24
N ASN A 188 -9.04 18.32 -16.20
CA ASN A 188 -9.02 19.28 -17.31
C ASN A 188 -8.08 18.88 -18.46
N ASN A 189 -7.36 17.76 -18.36
CA ASN A 189 -6.51 17.25 -19.42
C ASN A 189 -6.93 15.81 -19.78
N CYS A 190 -7.57 15.61 -20.93
CA CYS A 190 -8.11 14.31 -21.35
C CYS A 190 -7.06 13.19 -21.46
N SER A 191 -5.78 13.53 -21.60
CA SER A 191 -4.69 12.54 -21.66
C SER A 191 -4.15 12.14 -20.29
N CYS A 192 -4.53 12.83 -19.21
CA CYS A 192 -4.12 12.49 -17.86
C CYS A 192 -4.83 11.21 -17.39
N THR A 193 -4.06 10.19 -17.00
CA THR A 193 -4.58 8.87 -16.63
C THR A 193 -4.63 8.63 -15.13
N ALA A 194 -3.73 9.27 -14.37
CA ALA A 194 -3.69 9.22 -12.93
C ALA A 194 -2.92 10.41 -12.34
N TYR A 195 -3.11 10.64 -11.05
CA TYR A 195 -2.31 11.59 -10.28
C TYR A 195 -2.01 11.09 -8.86
N ALA A 196 -1.02 11.69 -8.21
CA ALA A 196 -0.68 11.44 -6.81
C ALA A 196 0.03 12.65 -6.19
N ASN A 197 -0.03 12.76 -4.86
CA ASN A 197 0.92 13.60 -4.13
C ASN A 197 2.21 12.78 -3.91
N PRO A 198 3.33 13.21 -4.49
CA PRO A 198 4.57 12.47 -4.32
C PRO A 198 5.17 12.67 -2.92
N ASN A 199 4.84 13.73 -2.19
CA ASN A 199 5.39 14.02 -0.88
C ASN A 199 4.43 13.59 0.24
N VAL A 200 4.83 12.58 1.05
CA VAL A 200 3.99 12.03 2.13
C VAL A 200 4.20 12.70 3.48
N THR A 201 5.11 13.67 3.57
CA THR A 201 5.34 14.39 4.83
C THR A 201 4.10 15.20 5.24
N PRO A 202 3.87 15.44 6.55
CA PRO A 202 2.76 16.27 7.00
C PRO A 202 2.80 17.66 6.36
N GLY A 203 1.73 18.06 5.66
CA GLY A 203 1.69 19.32 4.91
C GLY A 203 2.46 19.29 3.58
N GLY A 204 2.98 18.13 3.17
CA GLY A 204 3.64 17.92 1.89
C GLY A 204 2.72 18.26 0.73
N VAL A 205 3.18 19.16 -0.14
CA VAL A 205 2.52 19.54 -1.38
C VAL A 205 3.26 18.98 -2.57
N GLY A 206 2.55 18.86 -3.69
CA GLY A 206 3.09 18.33 -4.93
C GLY A 206 2.05 17.57 -5.71
N CYS A 207 2.21 17.59 -7.02
CA CYS A 207 1.33 16.92 -7.96
C CYS A 207 2.17 16.19 -9.00
N LEU A 208 2.04 14.88 -9.01
CA LEU A 208 2.64 14.00 -10.00
C LEU A 208 1.51 13.45 -10.87
N ARG A 209 1.48 13.79 -12.16
CA ARG A 209 0.43 13.40 -13.10
C ARG A 209 0.99 12.51 -14.20
N TRP A 210 0.34 11.40 -14.46
CA TRP A 210 0.74 10.45 -15.51
C TRP A 210 -0.04 10.67 -16.80
N PHE A 211 0.66 10.52 -17.93
CA PHE A 211 0.10 10.64 -19.27
C PHE A 211 0.43 9.39 -20.07
N GLY A 212 -0.53 8.46 -20.12
CA GLY A 212 -0.38 7.15 -20.73
C GLY A 212 -0.48 6.02 -19.72
N GLU A 213 0.13 4.88 -20.05
CA GLU A 213 0.03 3.67 -19.24
C GLU A 213 0.71 3.79 -17.87
N LEU A 214 0.07 3.21 -16.87
CA LEU A 214 0.64 3.07 -15.53
C LEU A 214 1.39 1.73 -15.49
N ALA A 215 2.68 1.75 -15.20
CA ALA A 215 3.51 0.56 -15.20
C ALA A 215 4.34 0.44 -13.93
N ASP A 216 4.79 -0.77 -13.62
CA ASP A 216 5.59 -1.09 -12.43
C ASP A 216 4.91 -0.72 -11.10
N VAL A 217 3.61 -1.01 -11.02
CA VAL A 217 2.80 -0.73 -9.84
C VAL A 217 2.83 -1.92 -8.88
N ARG A 218 2.92 -1.63 -7.58
CA ARG A 218 2.90 -2.63 -6.50
C ARG A 218 1.95 -2.18 -5.40
N VAL A 219 1.23 -3.13 -4.80
CA VAL A 219 0.41 -2.93 -3.61
C VAL A 219 1.19 -3.47 -2.40
N TYR A 220 1.27 -2.69 -1.35
CA TYR A 220 1.84 -3.10 -0.08
C TYR A 220 0.73 -3.46 0.92
N PRO A 221 0.95 -4.44 1.81
CA PRO A 221 -0.02 -4.77 2.87
C PRO A 221 -0.30 -3.59 3.80
N GLN A 222 0.74 -2.81 4.08
CA GLN A 222 0.73 -1.60 4.90
C GLN A 222 1.75 -0.63 4.32
N ASN A 223 1.56 0.66 4.62
CA ASN A 223 2.40 1.76 4.12
C ASN A 223 2.35 1.89 2.59
N GLY A 224 2.97 2.94 2.04
CA GLY A 224 2.88 3.30 0.63
C GLY A 224 2.09 4.59 0.40
N GLN A 225 1.73 4.85 -0.85
CA GLN A 225 1.14 6.12 -1.28
C GLN A 225 -0.25 5.94 -1.88
N ASP A 226 -1.04 7.01 -1.83
CA ASP A 226 -2.29 7.09 -2.57
C ASP A 226 -2.02 7.41 -4.04
N LEU A 227 -2.62 6.63 -4.93
CA LEU A 227 -2.67 6.85 -6.36
C LEU A 227 -4.13 7.05 -6.77
N TYR A 228 -4.42 8.14 -7.47
CA TYR A 228 -5.75 8.48 -7.94
C TYR A 228 -5.84 8.16 -9.42
N VAL A 229 -6.56 7.10 -9.77
CA VAL A 229 -6.65 6.62 -11.17
C VAL A 229 -7.96 7.11 -11.78
N ARG A 230 -7.87 7.76 -12.94
CA ARG A 230 -9.04 8.27 -13.67
C ARG A 230 -9.91 7.11 -14.12
N LEU A 231 -11.24 7.20 -13.97
CA LEU A 231 -12.21 6.20 -14.42
C LEU A 231 -13.47 6.88 -15.00
N ALA A 232 -14.20 6.12 -15.81
CA ALA A 232 -15.51 6.53 -16.32
C ALA A 232 -16.53 6.68 -15.18
N ALA A 233 -17.54 7.53 -15.39
CA ALA A 233 -18.60 7.78 -14.41
C ALA A 233 -19.33 6.50 -13.98
N SER A 234 -19.65 5.62 -14.95
CA SER A 234 -20.33 4.35 -14.72
C SER A 234 -19.56 3.41 -13.81
N GLU A 235 -18.24 3.32 -14.00
CA GLU A 235 -17.35 2.51 -13.16
C GLU A 235 -17.35 3.00 -11.71
N LEU A 236 -17.26 4.33 -11.51
CA LEU A 236 -17.27 4.92 -10.17
C LEU A 236 -18.60 4.68 -9.46
N LEU A 237 -19.73 4.80 -10.16
CA LEU A 237 -21.06 4.51 -9.63
C LEU A 237 -21.22 3.03 -9.25
N ALA A 238 -20.76 2.12 -10.12
CA ALA A 238 -20.78 0.68 -9.84
C ALA A 238 -19.93 0.30 -8.61
N LEU A 239 -18.77 0.95 -8.46
CA LEU A 239 -17.90 0.74 -7.30
C LEU A 239 -18.53 1.27 -6.00
N HIS A 240 -19.18 2.43 -6.05
CA HIS A 240 -19.88 3.00 -4.90
C HIS A 240 -21.08 2.15 -4.46
N SER A 241 -21.87 1.64 -5.42
CA SER A 241 -23.03 0.79 -5.10
C SER A 241 -22.60 -0.54 -4.48
N SER A 242 -21.55 -1.17 -5.01
CA SER A 242 -20.94 -2.38 -4.46
C SER A 242 -20.47 -2.18 -3.01
N LEU A 243 -19.71 -1.11 -2.74
CA LEU A 243 -19.22 -0.79 -1.40
C LEU A 243 -20.37 -0.58 -0.38
N HIS A 244 -21.44 0.10 -0.80
CA HIS A 244 -22.59 0.33 0.06
C HIS A 244 -23.35 -0.97 0.37
N GLY A 245 -23.47 -1.87 -0.61
CA GLY A 245 -24.00 -3.22 -0.39
C GLY A 245 -23.19 -4.01 0.64
N THR A 246 -21.87 -4.08 0.47
CA THR A 246 -20.99 -4.79 1.42
C THR A 246 -21.05 -4.19 2.83
N LYS A 247 -21.02 -2.85 2.96
CA LYS A 247 -21.12 -2.18 4.28
C LYS A 247 -22.42 -2.54 5.00
N ARG A 248 -23.55 -2.57 4.29
CA ARG A 248 -24.84 -2.98 4.88
C ARG A 248 -24.79 -4.41 5.40
N VAL A 249 -24.28 -5.36 4.60
CA VAL A 249 -24.16 -6.77 5.00
C VAL A 249 -23.28 -6.92 6.25
N VAL A 250 -22.10 -6.27 6.26
CA VAL A 250 -21.18 -6.35 7.42
C VAL A 250 -21.84 -5.81 8.69
N ILE A 251 -22.51 -4.65 8.62
CA ILE A 251 -23.21 -4.05 9.76
C ILE A 251 -24.32 -4.98 10.26
N THR A 252 -25.13 -5.54 9.36
CA THR A 252 -26.20 -6.48 9.72
C THR A 252 -25.65 -7.71 10.42
N VAL A 253 -24.63 -8.36 9.84
CA VAL A 253 -23.99 -9.55 10.42
C VAL A 253 -23.35 -9.24 11.77
N SER A 254 -22.64 -8.11 11.91
CA SER A 254 -22.03 -7.73 13.18
C SER A 254 -23.07 -7.51 14.28
N LEU A 255 -24.19 -6.83 13.96
CA LEU A 255 -25.26 -6.59 14.92
C LEU A 255 -25.95 -7.91 15.34
N SER A 256 -26.17 -8.82 14.40
CA SER A 256 -26.73 -10.15 14.70
C SER A 256 -25.84 -10.97 15.63
N ILE A 257 -24.53 -11.01 15.35
CA ILE A 257 -23.57 -11.75 16.19
C ILE A 257 -23.48 -11.14 17.59
N SER A 258 -23.37 -9.82 17.70
CA SER A 258 -23.36 -9.13 18.99
C SER A 258 -24.63 -9.39 19.81
N GLY A 259 -25.80 -9.41 19.15
CA GLY A 259 -27.08 -9.73 19.79
C GLY A 259 -27.13 -11.15 20.36
N LEU A 260 -26.63 -12.14 19.61
CA LEU A 260 -26.56 -13.54 20.05
C LEU A 260 -25.61 -13.72 21.25
N ILE A 261 -24.46 -13.05 21.24
CA ILE A 261 -23.51 -13.08 22.36
C ILE A 261 -24.13 -12.47 23.62
N LEU A 262 -24.79 -11.32 23.50
CA LEU A 262 -25.49 -10.66 24.61
C LEU A 262 -26.60 -11.54 25.19
N LEU A 263 -27.43 -12.16 24.34
CA LEU A 263 -28.46 -13.10 24.77
C LEU A 263 -27.85 -14.31 25.50
N GLY A 264 -26.77 -14.87 24.97
CA GLY A 264 -26.04 -15.96 25.62
C GLY A 264 -25.52 -15.59 27.01
N LEU A 265 -24.94 -14.40 27.16
CA LEU A 265 -24.48 -13.88 28.46
C LEU A 265 -25.63 -13.67 29.44
N ILE A 266 -26.76 -13.11 29.00
CA ILE A 266 -27.94 -12.91 29.84
C ILE A 266 -28.48 -14.26 30.33
N LEU A 267 -28.59 -15.26 29.44
CA LEU A 267 -29.05 -16.60 29.80
C LEU A 267 -28.07 -17.30 30.76
N ALA A 268 -26.77 -17.15 30.56
CA ALA A 268 -25.75 -17.67 31.47
C ALA A 268 -25.85 -17.03 32.86
N LEU A 269 -26.02 -15.71 32.95
CA LEU A 269 -26.20 -15.00 34.22
C LEU A 269 -27.52 -15.39 34.91
N TYR A 270 -28.60 -15.54 34.15
CA TYR A 270 -29.90 -15.98 34.67
C TYR A 270 -29.84 -17.41 35.23
N THR A 271 -29.21 -18.35 34.51
CA THR A 271 -29.07 -19.73 34.98
C THR A 271 -28.13 -19.82 36.18
N TRP A 272 -27.08 -19.00 36.23
CA TRP A 272 -26.17 -18.91 37.37
C TRP A 272 -26.85 -18.36 38.63
N SER A 273 -27.63 -17.27 38.50
CA SER A 273 -28.38 -16.71 39.63
C SER A 273 -29.45 -17.66 40.15
N LYS A 274 -30.13 -18.40 39.26
CA LYS A 274 -31.09 -19.44 39.64
C LYS A 274 -30.45 -20.62 40.38
N ARG A 275 -29.26 -21.07 39.95
CA ARG A 275 -28.49 -22.11 40.65
C ARG A 275 -28.03 -21.63 42.03
N LYS A 276 -27.56 -20.38 42.14
CA LYS A 276 -27.19 -19.76 43.42
C LYS A 276 -28.39 -19.73 44.37
N ASN A 277 -29.55 -19.23 43.94
CA ASN A 277 -30.75 -19.16 44.78
C ASN A 277 -31.25 -20.54 45.23
N ARG A 278 -31.17 -21.58 44.37
CA ARG A 278 -31.46 -22.97 44.79
C ARG A 278 -30.50 -23.46 45.88
N SER A 279 -29.20 -23.19 45.73
CA SER A 279 -28.20 -23.58 46.76
C SER A 279 -28.39 -22.86 48.09
N TYR A 280 -28.85 -21.60 48.10
CA TYR A 280 -29.21 -20.88 49.32
C TYR A 280 -30.48 -21.43 49.97
N ALA A 281 -31.52 -21.74 49.18
CA ALA A 281 -32.75 -22.35 49.69
C ALA A 281 -32.51 -23.74 50.29
N GLU A 282 -31.66 -24.56 49.67
CA GLU A 282 -31.26 -25.88 50.20
C GLU A 282 -30.43 -25.77 51.50
N ARG A 283 -29.57 -24.75 51.64
CA ARG A 283 -28.84 -24.49 52.90
C ARG A 283 -29.75 -23.99 54.01
N ALA A 284 -30.66 -23.06 53.71
CA ALA A 284 -31.62 -22.55 54.68
C ALA A 284 -32.60 -23.63 55.17
N GLY A 285 -33.02 -24.55 54.29
CA GLY A 285 -33.85 -25.71 54.67
C GLY A 285 -33.12 -26.69 55.60
N LYS A 286 -31.81 -26.93 55.37
CA LYS A 286 -30.99 -27.78 56.26
C LYS A 286 -30.73 -27.14 57.62
N GLU A 287 -30.55 -25.83 57.68
CA GLU A 287 -30.33 -25.08 58.92
C GLU A 287 -31.61 -24.94 59.77
N TYR A 288 -32.79 -24.91 59.14
CA TYR A 288 -34.08 -24.97 59.83
C TYR A 288 -34.33 -26.37 60.44
N GLN A 289 -34.04 -27.44 59.70
CA GLN A 289 -34.17 -28.82 60.18
C GLN A 289 -33.21 -29.13 61.36
N SER A 290 -32.02 -28.54 61.39
CA SER A 290 -31.07 -28.74 62.51
C SER A 290 -31.43 -27.96 63.78
N LYS A 291 -32.39 -27.03 63.72
CA LYS A 291 -32.89 -26.27 64.89
C LYS A 291 -34.18 -26.86 65.48
N LEU A 292 -34.75 -27.89 64.85
CA LEU A 292 -35.98 -28.59 65.25
C LEU A 292 -35.72 -29.97 65.90
N LEU A 293 -34.45 -30.35 66.03
CA LEU A 293 -33.94 -31.51 66.79
C LEU A 293 -33.17 -30.99 68.00
#